data_AF-A0A1V6DGU9-F1
#
_entry.id   AF-A0A1V6DGU9-F1
#
_cell.length_a   1.000
_cell.length_b   1.000
_cell.length_c   1.000
_cell.angle_alpha   90.00
_cell.angle_beta   90.00
_cell.angle_gamma   90.00
#
_symmetry.space_group_name_H-M   'P 1'
#
loop_
_entity.id
_entity.type
_entity.pdbx_description
1 polymer ?
#
loop_
_entity_poly.entity_id
_entity_poly.type
_entity_poly.pdbx_seq_one_letter_code
_entity_poly.pdbx_strand_id
1 'polypeptide(L)'
;MLTHHQLRNLGRAPMPLGQGESPKLAPITGAGSGAVQEKQKAYLGELISRLNELFGAETTEQDQLVYVNHVLMGKLLESKTLQQQAASNTKEQFANSPDFGNALTGAIIEALDAHNDMSTKALNSPAVQQGLKDILLNYAHLWETLRAKRAS
;
A
#
# COMPACT_ATOMS: atom_id res chain seq x y z
N MET A 1 -26.84 54.48 25.14
CA MET A 1 -26.27 54.86 23.83
C MET A 1 -25.87 53.57 23.14
N LEU A 2 -26.60 53.20 22.09
CA LEU A 2 -26.51 51.93 21.37
C LEU A 2 -25.96 52.25 19.96
N THR A 3 -24.80 51.72 19.61
CA THR A 3 -24.28 51.81 18.23
C THR A 3 -24.02 50.40 17.70
N HIS A 4 -24.98 49.91 16.91
CA HIS A 4 -24.85 48.77 16.01
C HIS A 4 -23.85 49.08 14.89
N HIS A 5 -23.02 48.11 14.49
CA HIS A 5 -22.39 47.97 13.15
C HIS A 5 -21.91 46.50 13.05
N GLN A 6 -22.68 45.55 12.53
CA GLN A 6 -23.03 45.19 11.14
C GLN A 6 -21.86 44.59 10.33
N LEU A 7 -21.91 43.25 10.21
CA LEU A 7 -21.09 42.40 9.34
C LEU A 7 -21.35 42.75 7.86
N ARG A 8 -20.28 42.95 7.08
CA ARG A 8 -20.35 43.15 5.63
C ARG A 8 -19.93 41.87 4.91
N ASN A 9 -20.93 41.26 4.27
CA ASN A 9 -20.80 40.31 3.17
C ASN A 9 -20.06 41.00 2.01
N LEU A 10 -18.88 40.49 1.65
CA LEU A 10 -18.18 40.87 0.42
C LEU A 10 -18.58 39.87 -0.66
N GLY A 11 -19.43 40.34 -1.55
CA GLY A 11 -20.11 39.55 -2.56
C GLY A 11 -19.18 38.87 -3.56
N ARG A 12 -19.77 37.85 -4.21
CA ARG A 12 -19.32 37.24 -5.46
C ARG A 12 -18.80 38.32 -6.43
N ALA A 13 -17.50 38.31 -6.67
CA ALA A 13 -16.93 38.98 -7.83
C ALA A 13 -17.23 38.11 -9.07
N PRO A 14 -17.93 38.62 -10.09
CA PRO A 14 -18.11 37.91 -11.34
C PRO A 14 -16.78 37.91 -12.10
N MET A 15 -16.11 36.76 -12.18
CA MET A 15 -14.99 36.59 -13.11
C MET A 15 -15.57 36.51 -14.53
N PRO A 16 -15.17 37.40 -15.46
CA PRO A 16 -15.54 37.27 -16.86
C PRO A 16 -14.84 36.03 -17.42
N LEU A 17 -15.63 35.01 -17.77
CA LEU A 17 -15.18 33.87 -18.56
C LEU A 17 -14.89 34.37 -19.98
N GLY A 18 -13.63 34.72 -20.24
CA GLY A 18 -13.16 34.94 -21.60
C GLY A 18 -13.37 33.68 -22.43
N GLN A 19 -13.95 33.83 -23.63
CA GLN A 19 -13.88 32.79 -24.66
C GLN A 19 -12.43 32.64 -25.10
N GLY A 20 -11.80 31.56 -24.67
CA GLY A 20 -10.41 31.21 -25.00
C GLY A 20 -9.99 30.00 -24.17
N GLU A 21 -9.24 29.08 -24.77
CA GLU A 21 -8.90 27.77 -24.21
C GLU A 21 -8.49 27.83 -22.73
N SER A 22 -9.19 27.03 -21.91
CA SER A 22 -8.75 26.75 -20.54
C SER A 22 -7.27 26.34 -20.57
N PRO A 23 -6.36 26.99 -19.83
CA PRO A 23 -4.98 26.55 -19.81
C PRO A 23 -4.96 25.13 -19.24
N LYS A 24 -4.72 24.15 -20.12
CA LYS A 24 -4.42 22.78 -19.70
C LYS A 24 -3.19 22.88 -18.81
N LEU A 25 -3.29 22.32 -17.60
CA LEU A 25 -2.15 22.11 -16.73
C LEU A 25 -1.03 21.50 -17.59
N ALA A 26 0.12 22.16 -17.64
CA ALA A 26 1.27 21.62 -18.36
C ALA A 26 1.51 20.20 -17.84
N PRO A 27 1.70 19.20 -18.72
CA PRO A 27 2.02 17.85 -18.26
C PRO A 27 3.24 17.96 -17.34
N ILE A 28 3.20 17.26 -16.20
CA ILE A 28 4.34 17.14 -15.28
C ILE A 28 5.39 16.28 -16.00
N THR A 29 6.07 16.85 -16.98
CA THR A 29 7.25 16.31 -17.63
C THR A 29 8.44 17.04 -17.07
N GLY A 30 8.65 16.89 -15.75
CA GLY A 30 9.97 17.13 -15.19
C GLY A 30 10.92 16.13 -15.84
N ALA A 31 11.88 16.63 -16.62
CA ALA A 31 12.97 15.82 -17.15
C ALA A 31 13.64 15.10 -15.96
N GLY A 32 13.35 13.81 -15.81
CA GLY A 32 13.72 13.01 -14.63
C GLY A 32 12.65 12.03 -14.15
N SER A 33 11.35 12.29 -14.37
CA SER A 33 10.29 11.37 -13.93
C SER A 33 10.24 10.08 -14.73
N GLY A 34 10.47 10.13 -16.06
CA GLY A 34 10.45 8.96 -16.93
C GLY A 34 11.55 7.94 -16.62
N ALA A 35 12.78 8.40 -16.38
CA ALA A 35 13.91 7.53 -16.05
C ALA A 35 13.77 6.89 -14.65
N VAL A 36 13.19 7.60 -13.69
CA VAL A 36 12.89 7.05 -12.35
C VAL A 36 11.79 5.99 -12.43
N GLN A 37 10.73 6.26 -13.21
CA GLN A 37 9.64 5.30 -13.42
C GLN A 37 10.13 4.02 -14.13
N GLU A 38 11.00 4.15 -15.13
CA GLU A 38 11.56 3.00 -15.86
C GLU A 38 12.41 2.11 -14.95
N LYS A 39 13.27 2.71 -14.11
CA LYS A 39 14.07 1.96 -13.12
C LYS A 39 13.18 1.25 -12.09
N GLN A 40 12.13 1.89 -11.60
CA GLN A 40 11.19 1.26 -10.67
C GLN A 40 10.44 0.09 -11.31
N LYS A 41 10.00 0.24 -12.57
CA LYS A 41 9.36 -0.84 -13.32
C LYS A 41 10.31 -2.01 -13.56
N ALA A 42 11.56 -1.75 -13.92
CA ALA A 42 12.57 -2.79 -14.09
C ALA A 42 12.81 -3.56 -12.78
N TYR A 43 12.94 -2.84 -11.65
CA TYR A 43 13.09 -3.46 -10.34
C TYR A 43 11.88 -4.33 -9.95
N LEU A 44 10.65 -3.83 -10.13
CA LEU A 44 9.44 -4.59 -9.85
C LEU A 44 9.33 -5.83 -10.75
N GLY A 45 9.68 -5.70 -12.04
CA GLY A 45 9.72 -6.83 -12.96
C GLY A 45 10.71 -7.92 -12.53
N GLU A 46 11.92 -7.53 -12.09
CA GLU A 46 12.90 -8.48 -11.56
C GLU A 46 12.39 -9.17 -10.28
N LEU A 47 11.80 -8.40 -9.36
CA LEU A 47 11.24 -8.95 -8.12
C LEU A 47 10.13 -9.97 -8.43
N ILE A 48 9.18 -9.63 -9.29
CA ILE A 48 8.10 -10.53 -9.71
C ILE A 48 8.67 -11.80 -10.36
N SER A 49 9.67 -11.68 -11.23
CA SER A 49 10.32 -12.85 -11.85
C SER A 49 10.90 -13.79 -10.78
N ARG A 50 11.65 -13.24 -9.81
CA ARG A 50 12.23 -14.03 -8.72
C ARG A 50 11.16 -14.69 -7.84
N LEU A 51 10.05 -13.99 -7.57
CA LEU A 51 8.95 -14.56 -6.79
C LEU A 51 8.23 -15.68 -7.55
N ASN A 52 7.99 -15.51 -8.85
CA ASN A 52 7.39 -16.53 -9.69
C ASN A 52 8.28 -17.77 -9.79
N GLU A 53 9.60 -17.61 -9.86
CA GLU A 53 10.56 -18.73 -9.81
C GLU A 53 10.49 -19.52 -8.48
N LEU A 54 10.19 -18.84 -7.37
CA LEU A 54 10.11 -19.46 -6.05
C LEU A 54 8.75 -20.11 -5.74
N PHE A 55 7.66 -19.44 -6.11
CA PHE A 55 6.29 -19.84 -5.72
C PHE A 55 5.46 -20.47 -6.85
N GLY A 56 5.94 -20.41 -8.09
CA GLY A 56 5.24 -20.95 -9.25
C GLY A 56 3.96 -20.17 -9.62
N ALA A 57 3.12 -20.80 -10.44
CA ALA A 57 1.95 -20.18 -11.05
C ALA A 57 0.63 -20.35 -10.26
N GLU A 58 0.66 -21.07 -9.12
CA GLU A 58 -0.54 -21.32 -8.30
C GLU A 58 -1.02 -20.08 -7.54
N THR A 59 -0.18 -19.05 -7.43
CA THR A 59 -0.48 -17.76 -6.79
C THR A 59 -0.30 -16.64 -7.79
N THR A 60 -1.07 -15.55 -7.66
CA THR A 60 -0.90 -14.39 -8.54
C THR A 60 0.35 -13.60 -8.14
N GLU A 61 0.92 -12.83 -9.08
CA GLU A 61 2.04 -11.91 -8.79
C GLU A 61 1.70 -10.97 -7.62
N GLN A 62 0.43 -10.52 -7.54
CA GLN A 62 -0.03 -9.66 -6.47
C GLN A 62 -0.04 -10.38 -5.12
N ASP A 63 -0.46 -11.66 -5.07
CA ASP A 63 -0.45 -12.45 -3.83
C ASP A 63 0.98 -12.60 -3.31
N GLN A 64 1.92 -12.94 -4.19
CA GLN A 64 3.34 -13.09 -3.85
C GLN A 64 3.95 -11.77 -3.37
N LEU A 65 3.66 -10.66 -4.05
CA LEU A 65 4.13 -9.32 -3.66
C LEU A 65 3.56 -8.88 -2.31
N VAL A 66 2.28 -9.14 -2.04
CA VAL A 66 1.65 -8.81 -0.74
C VAL A 66 2.26 -9.66 0.36
N TYR A 67 2.43 -10.96 0.12
CA TYR A 67 3.02 -11.88 1.08
C TYR A 67 4.42 -11.44 1.51
N VAL A 68 5.31 -11.10 0.56
CA VAL A 68 6.67 -10.67 0.91
C VAL A 68 6.69 -9.25 1.48
N ASN A 69 6.12 -8.27 0.79
CA ASN A 69 6.31 -6.85 1.13
C ASN A 69 5.48 -6.35 2.31
N HIS A 70 4.36 -7.01 2.63
CA HIS A 70 3.46 -6.54 3.69
C HIS A 70 3.37 -7.55 4.83
N VAL A 71 3.28 -8.84 4.53
CA VAL A 71 3.12 -9.86 5.58
C VAL A 71 4.46 -10.19 6.23
N LEU A 72 5.44 -10.70 5.45
CA LEU A 72 6.75 -11.08 6.00
C LEU A 72 7.57 -9.87 6.43
N MET A 73 7.67 -8.85 5.58
CA MET A 73 8.38 -7.61 5.90
C MET A 73 7.79 -6.93 7.15
N GLY A 74 6.45 -6.87 7.28
CA GLY A 74 5.81 -6.30 8.47
C GLY A 74 6.25 -7.01 9.75
N LYS A 75 6.16 -8.34 9.78
CA LYS A 75 6.59 -9.15 10.92
C LYS A 75 8.07 -9.02 11.26
N LEU A 76 8.93 -9.08 10.24
CA LEU A 76 10.39 -8.99 10.45
C LEU A 76 10.82 -7.61 10.95
N LEU A 77 10.15 -6.54 10.50
CA LEU A 77 10.41 -5.18 10.96
C LEU A 77 10.05 -4.96 12.43
N GLU A 78 9.14 -5.75 13.00
CA GLU A 78 8.81 -5.69 14.43
C GLU A 78 9.92 -6.27 15.34
N SER A 79 10.86 -7.05 14.77
CA SER A 79 11.93 -7.67 15.54
C SER A 79 13.03 -6.67 15.90
N LYS A 80 13.07 -6.26 17.19
CA LYS A 80 14.14 -5.43 17.75
C LYS A 80 15.53 -6.05 17.57
N THR A 81 15.62 -7.38 17.65
CA THR A 81 16.88 -8.11 17.41
C THR A 81 17.38 -7.91 15.99
N LEU A 82 16.50 -8.07 14.98
CA LEU A 82 16.88 -7.84 13.58
C LEU A 82 17.27 -6.40 13.32
N GLN A 83 16.55 -5.43 13.91
CA GLN A 83 16.91 -4.01 13.81
C GLN A 83 18.32 -3.74 14.36
N GLN A 84 18.65 -4.29 15.53
CA GLN A 84 19.98 -4.16 16.13
C GLN A 84 21.07 -4.81 15.27
N GLN A 85 20.81 -6.01 14.73
CA GLN A 85 21.76 -6.70 13.88
C GLN A 85 21.99 -5.97 12.56
N ALA A 86 20.93 -5.48 11.90
CA ALA A 86 21.05 -4.71 10.68
C ALA A 86 21.82 -3.40 10.88
N ALA A 87 21.73 -2.77 12.06
CA ALA A 87 22.49 -1.56 12.39
C ALA A 87 23.97 -1.82 12.69
N SER A 88 24.32 -3.03 13.11
CA SER A 88 25.66 -3.33 13.65
C SER A 88 26.52 -4.24 12.75
N ASN A 89 25.93 -4.85 11.72
CA ASN A 89 26.59 -5.86 10.89
C ASN A 89 26.48 -5.51 9.39
N THR A 90 27.38 -6.04 8.57
CA THR A 90 27.21 -5.97 7.11
C THR A 90 26.03 -6.83 6.67
N LYS A 91 25.54 -6.61 5.45
CA LYS A 91 24.43 -7.38 4.89
C LYS A 91 24.75 -8.88 4.83
N GLU A 92 25.98 -9.23 4.47
CA GLU A 92 26.44 -10.63 4.41
C GLU A 92 26.46 -11.26 5.80
N GLN A 93 26.92 -10.53 6.82
CA GLN A 93 26.90 -11.02 8.21
C GLN A 93 25.48 -11.18 8.73
N PHE A 94 24.60 -10.21 8.47
CA PHE A 94 23.18 -10.28 8.82
C PHE A 94 22.48 -11.47 8.16
N ALA A 95 22.69 -11.67 6.86
CA ALA A 95 22.07 -12.75 6.10
C ALA A 95 22.52 -14.14 6.58
N ASN A 96 23.73 -14.26 7.12
CA ASN A 96 24.26 -15.50 7.68
C ASN A 96 24.00 -15.65 9.20
N SER A 97 23.28 -14.72 9.82
CA SER A 97 23.00 -14.78 11.25
C SER A 97 21.91 -15.82 11.57
N PRO A 98 22.07 -16.61 12.65
CA PRO A 98 21.02 -17.52 13.11
C PRO A 98 19.73 -16.80 13.47
N ASP A 99 19.83 -15.56 14.00
CA ASP A 99 18.67 -14.77 14.39
C ASP A 99 17.81 -14.35 13.20
N PHE A 100 18.43 -13.98 12.07
CA PHE A 100 17.68 -13.74 10.84
C PHE A 100 16.97 -15.00 10.34
N GLY A 101 17.65 -16.14 10.32
CA GLY A 101 17.05 -17.42 9.93
C GLY A 101 15.84 -17.78 10.82
N ASN A 102 16.01 -17.72 12.14
CA ASN A 102 14.96 -18.01 13.11
C ASN A 102 13.78 -17.04 12.98
N ALA A 103 14.05 -15.73 12.86
CA ALA A 103 13.00 -14.72 12.71
C ALA A 103 12.24 -14.88 11.39
N LEU A 104 12.91 -15.24 10.29
CA LEU A 104 12.27 -15.53 9.01
C LEU A 104 11.33 -16.73 9.12
N THR A 105 11.80 -17.85 9.69
CA THR A 105 10.95 -19.03 9.91
C THR A 105 9.77 -18.71 10.83
N GLY A 106 10.01 -17.99 11.93
CA GLY A 106 8.96 -17.54 12.85
C GLY A 106 7.92 -16.67 12.14
N ALA A 107 8.35 -15.69 11.35
CA ALA A 107 7.45 -14.82 10.59
C ALA A 107 6.57 -15.60 9.60
N ILE A 108 7.12 -16.63 8.94
CA ILE A 108 6.36 -17.51 8.03
C ILE A 108 5.29 -18.29 8.80
N ILE A 109 5.65 -18.90 9.94
CA ILE A 109 4.71 -19.67 10.77
C ILE A 109 3.59 -18.78 11.29
N GLU A 110 3.95 -17.64 11.90
CA GLU A 110 2.96 -16.73 12.45
C GLU A 110 2.06 -16.10 11.38
N ALA A 111 2.58 -15.88 10.16
CA ALA A 111 1.79 -15.39 9.04
C ALA A 111 0.73 -16.41 8.63
N LEU A 112 1.12 -17.68 8.54
CA LEU A 112 0.21 -18.79 8.26
C LEU A 112 -0.85 -18.92 9.36
N ASP A 113 -0.45 -18.91 10.62
CA ASP A 113 -1.36 -19.04 11.76
C ASP A 113 -2.37 -17.89 11.80
N ALA A 114 -1.92 -16.64 11.67
CA ALA A 114 -2.79 -15.48 11.65
C ALA A 114 -3.76 -15.53 10.46
N HIS A 115 -3.28 -15.89 9.27
CA HIS A 115 -4.13 -16.00 8.08
C HIS A 115 -5.20 -17.09 8.24
N ASN A 116 -4.81 -18.27 8.73
CA ASN A 116 -5.72 -19.37 9.00
C ASN A 116 -6.76 -19.00 10.06
N ASP A 117 -6.34 -18.37 11.16
CA ASP A 117 -7.24 -17.93 12.23
C ASP A 117 -8.26 -16.89 11.73
N MET A 118 -7.80 -15.84 11.04
CA MET A 118 -8.68 -14.81 10.46
C MET A 118 -9.66 -15.42 9.45
N SER A 119 -9.17 -16.27 8.54
CA SER A 119 -10.01 -16.91 7.52
C SER A 119 -11.03 -17.86 8.14
N THR A 120 -10.63 -18.67 9.11
CA THR A 120 -11.52 -19.59 9.82
C THR A 120 -12.63 -18.84 10.56
N LYS A 121 -12.28 -17.75 11.26
CA LYS A 121 -13.26 -16.89 11.93
C LYS A 121 -14.25 -16.26 10.95
N ALA A 122 -13.75 -15.76 9.81
CA ALA A 122 -14.59 -15.18 8.78
C ALA A 122 -15.52 -16.21 8.14
N LEU A 123 -15.05 -17.43 7.86
CA LEU A 123 -15.87 -18.48 7.24
C LEU A 123 -16.95 -19.01 8.19
N ASN A 124 -16.66 -19.09 9.48
CA ASN A 124 -17.54 -19.70 10.47
C ASN A 124 -18.50 -18.73 11.17
N SER A 125 -18.48 -17.42 10.85
CA SER A 125 -19.30 -16.42 11.54
C SER A 125 -19.93 -15.41 10.58
N PRO A 126 -21.26 -15.44 10.39
CA PRO A 126 -21.98 -14.42 9.61
C PRO A 126 -21.78 -13.00 10.13
N ALA A 127 -21.62 -12.83 11.46
CA ALA A 127 -21.35 -11.54 12.06
C ALA A 127 -19.98 -10.98 11.63
N VAL A 128 -18.95 -11.84 11.58
CA VAL A 128 -17.61 -11.44 11.09
C VAL A 128 -17.66 -11.09 9.60
N GLN A 129 -18.37 -11.88 8.78
CA GLN A 129 -18.55 -11.58 7.35
C GLN A 129 -19.25 -10.24 7.13
N GLN A 130 -20.29 -9.95 7.91
CA GLN A 130 -21.01 -8.69 7.82
C GLN A 130 -20.13 -7.51 8.25
N GLY A 131 -19.29 -7.68 9.28
CA GLY A 131 -18.29 -6.69 9.68
C GLY A 131 -17.23 -6.45 8.60
N LEU A 132 -16.70 -7.51 7.98
CA LEU A 132 -15.74 -7.37 6.87
C LEU A 132 -16.36 -6.66 5.66
N LYS A 133 -17.61 -6.96 5.33
CA LYS A 133 -18.35 -6.27 4.27
C LYS A 133 -18.47 -4.77 4.56
N ASP A 134 -18.79 -4.40 5.80
CA ASP A 134 -18.87 -2.99 6.20
C ASP A 134 -17.51 -2.29 6.06
N ILE A 135 -16.45 -2.91 6.57
CA ILE A 135 -15.07 -2.40 6.45
C ILE A 135 -14.71 -2.17 4.97
N LEU A 136 -14.96 -3.16 4.11
CA LEU A 136 -14.60 -3.09 2.69
C LEU A 136 -15.35 -1.98 1.95
N LEU A 137 -16.63 -1.77 2.25
CA LEU A 137 -17.46 -0.77 1.57
C LEU A 137 -17.23 0.64 2.11
N ASN A 138 -17.07 0.80 3.42
CA ASN A 138 -17.09 2.12 4.06
C ASN A 138 -15.70 2.67 4.40
N TYR A 139 -14.69 1.80 4.55
CA TYR A 139 -13.34 2.20 4.99
C TYR A 139 -12.25 1.84 3.98
N ALA A 140 -12.39 0.74 3.25
CA ALA A 140 -11.42 0.33 2.23
C ALA A 140 -11.79 0.79 0.80
N HIS A 141 -12.94 1.45 0.63
CA HIS A 141 -13.40 2.00 -0.66
C HIS A 141 -13.46 0.98 -1.82
N LEU A 142 -13.82 -0.28 -1.50
CA LEU A 142 -13.78 -1.39 -2.46
C LEU A 142 -14.61 -1.09 -3.72
N TRP A 143 -15.81 -0.52 -3.54
CA TRP A 143 -16.71 -0.25 -4.66
C TRP A 143 -16.16 0.81 -5.62
N GLU A 144 -15.60 1.90 -5.08
CA GLU A 144 -14.97 2.96 -5.84
C GLU A 144 -13.75 2.43 -6.60
N THR A 145 -12.90 1.65 -5.94
CA THR A 145 -11.72 1.04 -6.56
C THR A 145 -12.09 0.11 -7.71
N LEU A 146 -13.10 -0.75 -7.52
CA LEU A 146 -13.59 -1.64 -8.59
C LEU A 146 -14.10 -0.86 -9.80
N ARG A 147 -14.80 0.26 -9.57
CA ARG A 147 -15.30 1.11 -10.66
C ARG A 147 -14.17 1.83 -11.39
N ALA A 148 -13.16 2.33 -10.67
CA ALA A 148 -12.01 2.97 -11.26
C ALA A 148 -11.22 2.00 -12.16
N LYS A 149 -11.02 0.76 -11.70
CA LYS A 149 -10.30 -0.28 -12.45
C LYS A 149 -10.99 -0.70 -13.75
N ARG A 150 -12.32 -0.57 -13.85
CA ARG A 150 -13.05 -0.82 -15.11
C ARG A 150 -12.87 0.31 -16.13
N ALA A 151 -12.58 1.53 -15.67
CA ALA A 151 -12.46 2.70 -16.53
C ALA A 151 -11.04 2.90 -17.08
N SER A 152 -10.05 2.17 -16.55
CA SER A 152 -8.65 2.11 -16.99
C SER A 152 -8.40 0.94 -17.93
#